data_AF-A0A165X4T1-F1
#
_entry.id   AF-A0A165X4T1-F1
#
_cell.length_a   1.000
_cell.length_b   1.000
_cell.length_c   1.000
_cell.angle_alpha   90.00
_cell.angle_beta   90.00
_cell.angle_gamma   90.00
#
_symmetry.space_group_name_H-M   'P 1'
#
loop_
_entity.id
_entity.type
_entity.pdbx_description
1 polymer ?
#
loop_
_entity_poly.entity_id
_entity_poly.type
_entity_poly.pdbx_seq_one_letter_code
_entity_poly.pdbx_strand_id
1 'polypeptide(L)'
;HKLTTDERPEWVHWWLARGRKYGRPPIITDFVEYGEDMRHWYTNAMPVWRVGAHDWPLRRVVPHDGLWDVARKGGANGIFMIFIACSWW
;
A
#
# COMPACT_ATOMS: atom_id res chain seq x y z
N HIS A 1 -1.23 -2.85 15.73
CA HIS A 1 -0.60 -3.66 14.66
C HIS A 1 -0.17 -2.77 13.48
N LYS A 2 0.89 -3.15 12.76
CA LYS A 2 1.44 -2.42 11.60
C LYS A 2 1.19 -3.23 10.32
N LEU A 3 1.03 -2.57 9.19
CA LEU A 3 1.04 -3.17 7.85
C LEU A 3 2.48 -3.48 7.43
N THR A 4 2.66 -4.34 6.41
CA THR A 4 3.99 -4.59 5.86
C THR A 4 4.66 -3.31 5.32
N THR A 5 5.98 -3.30 5.42
CA THR A 5 6.88 -2.31 4.83
C THR A 5 7.50 -2.80 3.53
N ASP A 6 7.30 -4.06 3.18
CA ASP A 6 7.93 -4.69 2.02
C ASP A 6 7.44 -4.04 0.74
N GLU A 7 8.38 -3.72 -0.14
CA GLU A 7 8.13 -3.02 -1.42
C GLU A 7 7.40 -1.67 -1.29
N ARG A 8 7.39 -1.09 -0.09
CA ARG A 8 6.83 0.25 0.11
C ARG A 8 7.62 1.26 -0.73
N PRO A 9 6.95 2.17 -1.47
CA PRO A 9 7.66 3.16 -2.28
C PRO A 9 8.55 4.07 -1.44
N GLU A 10 9.72 4.44 -1.99
CA GLU A 10 10.72 5.28 -1.32
C GLU A 10 10.13 6.63 -0.89
N TRP A 11 9.25 7.22 -1.69
CA TRP A 11 8.55 8.47 -1.34
C TRP A 11 7.74 8.36 -0.04
N VAL A 12 7.18 7.18 0.26
CA VAL A 12 6.46 6.93 1.51
C VAL A 12 7.44 6.82 2.67
N HIS A 13 8.58 6.16 2.49
CA HIS A 13 9.67 6.12 3.48
C HIS A 13 10.18 7.52 3.80
N TRP A 14 10.47 8.30 2.77
CA TRP A 14 10.92 9.69 2.88
C TRP A 14 9.94 10.57 3.67
N TRP A 15 8.63 10.43 3.41
CA TRP A 15 7.57 11.20 4.06
C TRP A 15 7.36 10.81 5.53
N LEU A 16 7.39 9.50 5.82
CA LEU A 16 7.31 8.97 7.18
C LEU A 16 8.49 9.47 8.04
N ALA A 17 9.71 9.42 7.50
CA ALA A 17 10.92 9.88 8.18
C ALA A 17 10.88 11.39 8.52
N ARG A 18 10.06 12.17 7.81
CA ARG A 18 9.89 13.62 8.01
C ARG A 18 8.69 14.01 8.85
N GLY A 19 8.10 13.04 9.55
CA GLY A 19 7.03 13.29 10.53
C GLY A 19 5.63 13.41 9.93
N ARG A 20 5.39 12.81 8.75
CA ARG A 20 4.05 12.75 8.12
C ARG A 20 3.45 14.13 7.87
N LYS A 21 4.19 15.03 7.23
CA LYS A 21 3.69 16.38 6.92
C LYS A 21 2.56 16.31 5.89
N TYR A 22 1.31 16.18 6.33
CA TYR A 22 0.14 16.00 5.47
C TYR A 22 -0.05 17.18 4.48
N GLY A 23 0.23 18.41 4.91
CA GLY A 23 0.17 19.59 4.04
C GLY A 23 1.37 19.77 3.11
N ARG A 24 2.30 18.82 3.08
CA ARG A 24 3.50 18.83 2.23
C ARG A 24 3.79 17.40 1.74
N PRO A 25 2.96 16.85 0.84
CA PRO A 25 3.22 15.54 0.25
C PRO A 25 4.53 15.56 -0.55
N PRO A 26 5.13 14.38 -0.82
CA PRO A 26 6.25 14.26 -1.73
C PRO A 26 5.92 14.80 -3.13
N ILE A 27 6.95 15.28 -3.84
CA ILE A 27 6.85 15.65 -5.25
C ILE A 27 7.33 14.46 -6.05
N ILE A 28 6.40 13.76 -6.69
CA ILE A 28 6.67 12.57 -7.49
C ILE A 28 6.87 13.01 -8.93
N THR A 29 8.03 12.68 -9.52
CA THR A 29 8.38 13.08 -10.89
C THR A 29 8.07 12.00 -11.91
N ASP A 30 8.22 10.72 -11.54
CA ASP A 30 7.85 9.58 -12.37
C ASP A 30 6.60 8.90 -11.79
N PHE A 31 5.44 9.23 -12.35
CA PHE A 31 4.16 8.66 -11.94
C PHE A 31 3.96 7.21 -12.42
N VAL A 32 4.66 6.79 -13.47
CA VAL A 32 4.54 5.43 -14.01
C VAL A 32 5.26 4.47 -13.08
N GLU A 33 6.52 4.77 -12.74
CA GLU A 33 7.31 4.01 -11.77
C GLU A 33 6.62 3.99 -10.41
N TYR A 34 6.17 5.15 -9.92
CA TYR A 34 5.45 5.22 -8.64
C TYR A 34 4.16 4.40 -8.63
N GLY A 35 3.44 4.39 -9.76
CA GLY A 35 2.24 3.57 -9.92
C GLY A 35 2.53 2.07 -9.83
N GLU A 36 3.66 1.60 -10.36
CA GLU A 36 4.11 0.21 -10.22
C GLU A 36 4.50 -0.10 -8.77
N ASP A 37 5.29 0.76 -8.12
CA ASP A 37 5.66 0.58 -6.71
C ASP A 37 4.43 0.50 -5.80
N MET A 38 3.42 1.33 -6.07
CA MET A 38 2.15 1.29 -5.34
C MET A 38 1.38 -0.01 -5.58
N ARG A 39 1.42 -0.57 -6.81
CA ARG A 39 0.81 -1.88 -7.10
C ARG A 39 1.52 -2.99 -6.33
N HIS A 40 2.85 -3.05 -6.38
CA HIS A 40 3.67 -4.02 -5.67
C HIS A 40 3.41 -3.97 -4.15
N TRP A 41 3.51 -2.78 -3.56
CA TRP A 41 3.25 -2.60 -2.13
C TRP A 41 1.83 -2.99 -1.72
N TYR A 42 0.82 -2.58 -2.50
CA TYR A 42 -0.57 -2.93 -2.22
C TYR A 42 -0.82 -4.44 -2.36
N THR A 43 -0.23 -5.09 -3.36
CA THR A 43 -0.29 -6.54 -3.53
C THR A 43 0.31 -7.27 -2.31
N ASN A 44 1.49 -6.87 -1.84
CA ASN A 44 2.11 -7.45 -0.64
C ASN A 44 1.35 -7.19 0.66
N ALA A 45 0.65 -6.05 0.74
CA ALA A 45 -0.17 -5.72 1.90
C ALA A 45 -1.49 -6.51 1.96
N MET A 46 -1.86 -7.20 0.88
CA MET A 46 -3.14 -7.89 0.76
C MET A 46 -3.04 -9.36 1.17
N PRO A 47 -4.17 -9.97 1.60
CA PRO A 47 -4.19 -11.40 1.87
C PRO A 47 -3.81 -12.22 0.63
N VAL A 48 -3.13 -13.34 0.85
CA VAL A 48 -2.66 -14.25 -0.23
C VAL A 48 -3.80 -14.67 -1.15
N TRP A 49 -5.01 -14.87 -0.63
CA TRP A 49 -6.17 -15.24 -1.44
C TRP A 49 -6.60 -14.17 -2.45
N ARG A 50 -6.17 -12.90 -2.28
CA ARG A 50 -6.38 -11.83 -3.26
C ARG A 50 -5.40 -11.88 -4.41
N VAL A 51 -4.24 -12.49 -4.25
CA VAL A 51 -3.24 -12.62 -5.32
C VAL A 51 -3.69 -13.73 -6.26
N GLY A 52 -3.81 -13.39 -7.55
CA GLY A 52 -4.35 -14.27 -8.57
C GLY A 52 -3.29 -15.11 -9.27
N ALA A 53 -3.65 -15.68 -10.43
CA ALA A 53 -2.66 -16.26 -11.35
C ALA A 53 -1.80 -15.17 -12.01
N HIS A 54 -2.30 -13.92 -12.01
CA HIS A 54 -1.57 -12.72 -12.33
C HIS A 54 -1.44 -11.92 -11.02
N ASP A 55 -0.26 -11.38 -10.74
CA ASP A 55 0.00 -10.59 -9.52
C ASP A 55 -0.86 -9.31 -9.47
N TRP A 56 -1.23 -8.80 -10.65
CA TRP A 56 -2.11 -7.67 -10.82
C TRP A 56 -3.06 -7.87 -12.03
N PRO A 57 -4.35 -7.45 -11.94
CA PRO A 57 -5.02 -6.89 -10.77
C PRO A 57 -5.37 -7.94 -9.73
N LEU A 58 -5.45 -7.51 -8.47
CA LEU A 58 -5.89 -8.39 -7.38
C LEU A 58 -7.33 -8.89 -7.59
N ARG A 59 -7.56 -10.14 -7.16
CA ARG A 59 -8.89 -10.74 -7.13
C ARG A 59 -9.86 -9.90 -6.30
N ARG A 60 -11.08 -9.79 -6.82
CA ARG A 60 -12.22 -9.14 -6.15
C ARG A 60 -13.15 -10.13 -5.47
N VAL A 61 -13.10 -11.40 -5.87
CA VAL A 61 -13.88 -12.48 -5.25
C VAL A 61 -13.31 -12.76 -3.86
N VAL A 62 -14.16 -12.67 -2.85
CA VAL A 62 -13.81 -13.00 -1.47
C VAL A 62 -14.24 -14.45 -1.21
N PRO A 63 -13.31 -15.37 -0.90
CA PRO A 63 -13.66 -16.72 -0.53
C PRO A 63 -14.36 -16.73 0.83
N HIS A 64 -15.17 -17.78 1.10
CA HIS A 64 -15.96 -17.88 2.33
C HIS A 64 -15.11 -17.80 3.62
N ASP A 65 -13.86 -18.27 3.55
CA ASP A 65 -12.87 -18.30 4.62
C ASP A 65 -11.76 -17.24 4.46
N GLY A 66 -11.98 -16.24 3.60
CA GLY A 66 -11.01 -15.19 3.29
C GLY A 66 -10.75 -14.23 4.45
N LEU A 67 -9.76 -14.55 5.28
CA LEU A 67 -9.37 -13.69 6.40
C LEU A 67 -8.65 -12.42 5.92
N TRP A 68 -8.98 -11.29 6.56
CA TRP A 68 -8.41 -9.97 6.26
C TRP A 68 -7.32 -9.54 7.25
N ASP A 69 -6.91 -10.41 8.17
CA ASP A 69 -6.12 -10.01 9.34
C ASP A 69 -4.79 -9.35 8.99
N VAL A 70 -4.19 -9.68 7.85
CA VAL A 70 -2.95 -9.05 7.35
C VAL A 70 -3.17 -7.60 6.92
N ALA A 71 -4.30 -7.30 6.27
CA ALA A 71 -4.65 -5.96 5.77
C ALA A 71 -5.47 -5.13 6.76
N ARG A 72 -6.18 -5.77 7.71
CA ARG A 72 -7.01 -5.16 8.75
C ARG A 72 -6.13 -4.57 9.87
N LYS A 73 -5.32 -3.59 9.51
CA LYS A 73 -4.39 -2.87 10.38
C LYS A 73 -4.80 -1.40 10.41
N GLY A 74 -5.39 -0.95 11.53
CA GLY A 74 -5.91 0.43 11.67
C GLY A 74 -4.98 1.43 12.37
N GLY A 75 -3.76 1.04 12.73
CA GLY A 75 -2.81 1.94 13.42
C GLY A 75 -2.23 3.03 12.51
N ALA A 76 -1.39 3.90 13.07
CA ALA A 76 -0.70 4.96 12.33
C ALA A 76 0.22 4.49 11.18
N ASN A 77 0.50 3.18 11.10
CA ASN A 77 1.20 2.53 9.98
C ASN A 77 0.33 1.39 9.41
N GLY A 78 -0.97 1.62 9.37
CA GLY A 78 -1.99 0.70 8.89
C GLY A 78 -2.37 0.96 7.42
N ILE A 79 -3.50 0.41 6.98
CA ILE A 79 -3.98 0.51 5.60
C ILE A 79 -4.19 1.95 5.14
N PHE A 80 -4.49 2.88 6.06
CA PHE A 80 -4.65 4.30 5.78
C PHE A 80 -3.42 4.92 5.12
N MET A 81 -2.22 4.40 5.41
CA MET A 81 -0.98 4.84 4.77
C MET A 81 -0.99 4.64 3.26
N ILE A 82 -1.56 3.53 2.77
CA ILE A 82 -1.68 3.26 1.34
C ILE A 82 -2.58 4.29 0.69
N PHE A 83 -3.72 4.63 1.33
CA PHE A 83 -4.64 5.63 0.77
C PHE A 83 -4.04 7.03 0.70
N ILE A 84 -3.26 7.45 1.70
CA ILE A 84 -2.54 8.73 1.63
C ILE A 84 -1.53 8.71 0.47
N ALA A 85 -0.75 7.63 0.36
CA ALA A 85 0.26 7.49 -0.68
C ALA A 85 -0.39 7.50 -2.09
N CYS A 86 -1.51 6.80 -2.26
CA CYS A 86 -2.30 6.84 -3.50
C CYS A 86 -2.78 8.26 -3.85
N SER A 87 -2.96 9.17 -2.90
CA SER A 87 -3.45 10.53 -3.18
C SER A 87 -2.34 11.48 -3.66
N TRP A 88 -1.10 11.01 -3.78
CA TRP A 88 0.02 11.80 -4.31
C TRP A 88 0.12 11.71 -5.84
N TRP A 89 -0.71 10.86 -6.45
CA TRP A 89 -0.82 10.61 -7.89
C TRP A 89 -2.28 10.78 -8.33
#